data_AF-A0A538JFK4-F1
#
_entry.id   AF-A0A538JFK4-F1
#
_cell.length_a   1.000
_cell.length_b   1.000
_cell.length_c   1.000
_cell.angle_alpha   90.00
_cell.angle_beta   90.00
_cell.angle_gamma   90.00
#
_symmetry.space_group_name_H-M   'P 1'
#
loop_
_entity.id
_entity.type
_entity.pdbx_description
1 polymer ?
#
loop_
_entity_poly.entity_id
_entity_poly.type
_entity_poly.pdbx_seq_one_letter_code
_entity_poly.pdbx_strand_id
1 'polypeptide(L)'
;MTTRSGGQPGYVGLARRTRQALGLPEFLPAHRTEVAIHACRLLADEWEAACADERLIDFVVGVVEAVDEFVAAAETSSTLPPDLVERAEAEAASWLVDFLADGGGAPDRDLLVKLSEPASAGEADPSIDALLFVLARQVSRALARAMARVAPLGRSATSRR
;
A
#
# COMPACT_ATOMS: atom_id res chain seq x y z
N MET A 1 -24.61 2.47 13.57
CA MET A 1 -24.28 1.03 13.51
C MET A 1 -24.73 0.55 12.14
N THR A 2 -23.83 0.55 11.17
CA THR A 2 -24.11 0.26 9.77
C THR A 2 -23.05 -0.73 9.30
N THR A 3 -23.49 -1.95 9.02
CA THR A 3 -22.72 -3.01 8.39
C THR A 3 -22.36 -2.60 6.96
N ARG A 4 -21.08 -2.40 6.66
CA ARG A 4 -20.59 -2.38 5.27
C ARG A 4 -20.03 -3.75 4.93
N SER A 5 -20.93 -4.65 4.55
CA SER A 5 -20.59 -5.84 3.77
C SER A 5 -20.79 -5.48 2.30
N GLY A 6 -19.69 -5.35 1.56
CA GLY A 6 -19.66 -4.98 0.15
C GLY A 6 -18.38 -4.20 -0.13
N GLY A 7 -17.39 -4.84 -0.76
CA GLY A 7 -16.16 -4.19 -1.18
C GLY A 7 -16.52 -2.91 -1.92
N GLN A 8 -15.98 -1.76 -1.50
CA GLN A 8 -16.41 -0.49 -2.08
C GLN A 8 -15.93 -0.41 -3.53
N PRO A 9 -16.81 -0.44 -4.55
CA PRO A 9 -16.42 0.04 -5.86
C PRO A 9 -16.11 1.52 -5.71
N GLY A 10 -14.89 1.92 -6.03
CA GLY A 10 -14.43 3.25 -5.67
C GLY A 10 -13.16 3.67 -6.37
N TYR A 11 -13.03 4.98 -6.47
CA TYR A 11 -11.78 5.63 -6.83
C TYR A 11 -11.10 6.15 -5.56
N VAL A 12 -9.78 6.08 -5.54
CA VAL A 12 -8.93 6.56 -4.44
C VAL A 12 -8.20 7.82 -4.89
N GLY A 13 -8.24 8.86 -4.06
CA GLY A 13 -7.36 10.02 -4.18
C GLY A 13 -6.04 9.69 -3.50
N LEU A 14 -4.93 9.78 -4.24
CA LEU A 14 -3.58 9.52 -3.72
C LEU A 14 -2.71 10.75 -3.94
N ALA A 15 -1.77 11.01 -3.04
CA ALA A 15 -0.77 12.04 -3.22
C ALA A 15 0.06 11.79 -4.49
N ARG A 16 0.53 12.87 -5.13
CA ARG A 16 1.21 12.79 -6.43
C ARG A 16 2.38 11.83 -6.40
N ARG A 17 3.21 11.85 -5.36
CA ARG A 17 4.38 10.98 -5.25
C ARG A 17 4.01 9.51 -5.13
N THR A 18 2.94 9.18 -4.40
CA THR A 18 2.42 7.81 -4.33
C THR A 18 1.95 7.35 -5.70
N ARG A 19 1.24 8.21 -6.45
CA ARG A 19 0.84 7.92 -7.83
C ARG A 19 2.05 7.68 -8.74
N GLN A 20 3.06 8.55 -8.67
CA GLN A 20 4.29 8.40 -9.44
C GLN A 20 5.04 7.10 -9.08
N ALA A 21 5.09 6.75 -7.80
CA ALA A 21 5.70 5.51 -7.33
C ALA A 21 4.97 4.26 -7.84
N LEU A 22 3.64 4.33 -7.98
CA LEU A 22 2.80 3.28 -8.54
C LEU A 22 2.73 3.33 -10.08
N GLY A 23 3.27 4.36 -10.73
CA GLY A 23 3.15 4.54 -12.19
C GLY A 23 1.72 4.89 -12.66
N LEU A 24 0.92 5.52 -11.78
CA LEU A 24 -0.46 5.93 -12.06
C LEU A 24 -0.52 7.38 -12.60
N PRO A 25 -1.50 7.75 -13.45
CA PRO A 25 -1.63 9.10 -14.00
C PRO A 25 -1.81 10.17 -12.91
N GLU A 26 -1.06 11.28 -12.90
CA GLU A 26 -0.95 12.17 -11.73
C GLU A 26 -2.23 12.91 -11.28
N PHE A 27 -3.21 13.13 -12.15
CA PHE A 27 -4.28 14.13 -11.92
C PHE A 27 -5.71 13.58 -11.77
N LEU A 28 -5.89 12.27 -11.83
CA LEU A 28 -7.21 11.64 -11.77
C LEU A 28 -7.29 10.71 -10.55
N PRO A 29 -8.44 10.58 -9.87
CA PRO A 29 -8.64 9.48 -8.94
C PRO A 29 -8.31 8.13 -9.60
N ALA A 30 -7.62 7.23 -8.90
CA ALA A 30 -7.25 5.90 -9.43
C ALA A 30 -8.29 4.86 -9.02
N HIS A 31 -8.59 3.90 -9.89
CA HIS A 31 -9.49 2.82 -9.52
C HIS A 31 -8.83 1.91 -8.47
N ARG A 32 -9.57 1.45 -7.45
CA ARG A 32 -9.00 0.60 -6.36
C ARG A 32 -8.25 -0.63 -6.88
N THR A 33 -8.83 -1.35 -7.83
CA THR A 33 -8.17 -2.51 -8.47
C THR A 33 -6.86 -2.12 -9.15
N GLU A 34 -6.80 -0.95 -9.79
CA GLU A 34 -5.58 -0.46 -10.45
C GLU A 34 -4.50 -0.13 -9.40
N VAL A 35 -4.89 0.52 -8.30
CA VAL A 35 -3.99 0.77 -7.16
C VAL A 35 -3.43 -0.54 -6.60
N ALA A 36 -4.31 -1.52 -6.34
CA ALA A 36 -3.90 -2.82 -5.82
C ALA A 36 -2.94 -3.53 -6.78
N ILE A 37 -3.27 -3.63 -8.07
CA ILE A 37 -2.42 -4.28 -9.08
C ILE A 37 -1.03 -3.63 -9.13
N HIS A 38 -0.98 -2.30 -9.18
CA HIS A 38 0.28 -1.58 -9.25
C HIS A 38 1.09 -1.71 -7.96
N ALA A 39 0.45 -1.77 -6.80
CA ALA A 39 1.11 -2.05 -5.53
C ALA A 39 1.63 -3.50 -5.44
N CYS A 40 0.84 -4.49 -5.88
CA CYS A 40 1.23 -5.90 -6.02
C CYS A 40 2.50 -6.02 -6.90
N ARG A 41 2.56 -5.32 -8.04
CA ARG A 41 3.72 -5.32 -8.96
C ARG A 41 5.01 -4.77 -8.34
N LEU A 42 4.93 -3.93 -7.29
CA LEU A 42 6.13 -3.47 -6.58
C LEU A 42 6.83 -4.60 -5.80
N LEU A 43 6.12 -5.70 -5.51
CA LEU A 43 6.63 -6.86 -4.79
C LEU A 43 7.19 -7.90 -5.77
N ALA A 44 6.38 -8.29 -6.75
CA ALA A 44 6.76 -9.15 -7.85
C ALA A 44 5.74 -9.04 -9.01
N ASP A 45 6.21 -9.14 -10.25
CA ASP A 45 5.34 -9.05 -11.44
C ASP A 45 4.28 -10.16 -11.47
N GLU A 46 4.64 -11.36 -11.00
CA GLU A 46 3.75 -12.52 -10.92
C GLU A 46 2.58 -12.35 -9.92
N TRP A 47 2.60 -11.33 -9.05
CA TRP A 47 1.57 -11.12 -8.03
C TRP A 47 0.38 -10.31 -8.56
N GLU A 48 0.43 -9.83 -9.79
CA GLU A 48 -0.72 -9.18 -10.44
C GLU A 48 -1.95 -10.11 -10.48
N ALA A 49 -1.76 -11.39 -10.76
CA ALA A 49 -2.84 -12.36 -10.80
C ALA A 49 -3.50 -12.60 -9.43
N ALA A 50 -2.75 -12.41 -8.33
CA ALA A 50 -3.28 -12.50 -6.98
C ALA A 50 -4.25 -11.36 -6.66
N CYS A 51 -3.99 -10.18 -7.24
CA CYS A 51 -4.80 -8.97 -7.12
C CYS A 51 -6.17 -9.06 -7.86
N ALA A 52 -6.66 -10.27 -8.16
CA ALA A 52 -8.04 -10.56 -8.59
C ALA A 52 -8.99 -10.87 -7.41
N ASP A 53 -8.45 -11.18 -6.24
CA ASP A 53 -9.23 -11.37 -5.01
C ASP A 53 -9.67 -10.02 -4.43
N GLU A 54 -10.99 -9.79 -4.30
CA GLU A 54 -11.54 -8.52 -3.82
C GLU A 54 -11.08 -8.16 -2.40
N ARG A 55 -10.89 -9.15 -1.52
CA ARG A 55 -10.42 -8.92 -0.15
C ARG A 55 -8.95 -8.55 -0.13
N LEU A 56 -8.15 -9.16 -1.00
CA LEU A 56 -6.76 -8.75 -1.19
C LEU A 56 -6.67 -7.34 -1.75
N ILE A 57 -7.51 -6.97 -2.71
CA ILE A 57 -7.60 -5.60 -3.23
C ILE A 57 -7.90 -4.64 -2.07
N ASP A 58 -8.94 -4.92 -1.29
CA ASP A 58 -9.32 -4.06 -0.17
C ASP A 58 -8.21 -3.93 0.87
N PHE A 59 -7.52 -5.03 1.17
CA PHE A 59 -6.39 -5.06 2.09
C PHE A 59 -5.21 -4.21 1.59
N VAL A 60 -4.75 -4.47 0.35
CA VAL A 60 -3.59 -3.78 -0.24
C VAL A 60 -3.88 -2.29 -0.40
N VAL A 61 -5.09 -1.92 -0.84
CA VAL A 61 -5.46 -0.52 -0.98
C VAL A 61 -5.49 0.18 0.37
N GLY A 62 -6.00 -0.46 1.42
CA GLY A 62 -5.98 0.11 2.76
C GLY A 62 -4.57 0.39 3.29
N VAL A 63 -3.62 -0.54 3.05
CA VAL A 63 -2.20 -0.30 3.35
C VAL A 63 -1.63 0.88 2.56
N VAL A 64 -1.97 0.99 1.27
CA VAL A 64 -1.52 2.11 0.42
C VAL A 64 -2.08 3.44 0.93
N GLU A 65 -3.38 3.50 1.25
CA GLU A 65 -4.05 4.70 1.78
C GLU A 65 -3.43 5.14 3.11
N ALA A 66 -3.15 4.21 4.02
CA ALA A 66 -2.51 4.51 5.30
C ALA A 66 -1.11 5.14 5.12
N VAL A 67 -0.29 4.59 4.21
CA VAL A 67 1.03 5.16 3.92
C VAL A 67 0.92 6.49 3.18
N ASP A 68 -0.04 6.63 2.26
CA ASP A 68 -0.27 7.85 1.49
C ASP A 68 -0.65 9.03 2.38
N GLU A 69 -1.50 8.83 3.38
CA GLU A 69 -1.94 9.88 4.31
C GLU A 69 -0.74 10.54 5.02
N PHE A 70 0.18 9.72 5.52
CA PHE A 70 1.42 10.18 6.12
C PHE A 70 2.33 10.91 5.12
N VAL A 71 2.48 10.37 3.90
CA VAL A 71 3.32 10.97 2.86
C VAL A 71 2.76 12.31 2.40
N ALA A 72 1.44 12.41 2.23
CA ALA A 72 0.75 13.65 1.87
C ALA A 72 1.05 14.75 2.89
N ALA A 73 1.02 14.42 4.18
CA ALA A 73 1.42 15.34 5.25
C ALA A 73 2.90 15.74 5.12
N ALA A 74 3.80 14.79 4.86
CA ALA A 74 5.23 15.06 4.69
C ALA A 74 5.54 15.91 3.45
N GLU A 75 4.83 15.76 2.33
CA GLU A 75 5.02 16.55 1.11
C GLU A 75 4.80 18.04 1.33
N THR A 76 3.87 18.41 2.23
CA THR A 76 3.67 19.82 2.61
C THR A 76 4.93 20.44 3.23
N SER A 77 5.79 19.63 3.86
CA SER A 77 7.06 20.04 4.44
C SER A 77 8.24 20.08 3.45
N SER A 78 7.99 19.80 2.16
CA SER A 78 8.98 19.81 1.05
C SER A 78 10.09 18.77 1.12
N THR A 79 10.14 17.91 2.15
CA THR A 79 11.11 16.82 2.27
C THR A 79 10.48 15.59 2.89
N LEU A 80 10.76 14.41 2.33
CA LEU A 80 10.43 13.17 3.00
C LEU A 80 11.34 12.94 4.20
N PRO A 81 10.82 12.31 5.27
CA PRO A 81 11.63 11.99 6.42
C PRO A 81 12.69 10.93 6.07
N PRO A 82 13.87 10.96 6.73
CA PRO A 82 14.95 10.01 6.47
C PRO A 82 14.59 8.56 6.86
N ASP A 83 13.64 8.40 7.78
CA ASP A 83 13.06 7.14 8.29
C ASP A 83 11.73 6.79 7.56
N LEU A 84 11.61 7.14 6.27
CA LEU A 84 10.39 6.92 5.48
C LEU A 84 9.87 5.48 5.53
N VAL A 85 10.78 4.51 5.44
CA VAL A 85 10.41 3.09 5.39
C VAL A 85 9.88 2.64 6.74
N GLU A 86 10.58 2.98 7.82
CA GLU A 86 10.17 2.67 9.19
C GLU A 86 8.82 3.30 9.53
N ARG A 87 8.58 4.54 9.10
CA ARG A 87 7.29 5.21 9.28
C ARG A 87 6.18 4.57 8.46
N ALA A 88 6.42 4.25 7.19
CA ALA A 88 5.43 3.57 6.36
C ALA A 88 5.02 2.21 6.93
N GLU A 89 5.98 1.45 7.49
CA GLU A 89 5.68 0.21 8.22
C GLU A 89 4.83 0.46 9.46
N ALA A 90 5.10 1.52 10.22
CA ALA A 90 4.34 1.87 11.41
C ALA A 90 2.89 2.28 11.08
N GLU A 91 2.69 3.08 10.03
CA GLU A 91 1.34 3.45 9.56
C GLU A 91 0.56 2.21 9.08
N ALA A 92 1.21 1.34 8.30
CA ALA A 92 0.60 0.09 7.85
C ALA A 92 0.25 -0.85 9.02
N ALA A 93 1.11 -0.92 10.04
CA ALA A 93 0.84 -1.72 11.24
C ALA A 93 -0.30 -1.12 12.08
N SER A 94 -0.36 0.20 12.22
CA SER A 94 -1.46 0.87 12.92
C SER A 94 -2.79 0.61 12.20
N TRP A 95 -2.82 0.79 10.89
CA TRP A 95 -4.00 0.50 10.08
C TRP A 95 -4.42 -0.97 10.15
N LEU A 96 -3.46 -1.91 10.16
CA LEU A 96 -3.77 -3.34 10.29
C LEU A 96 -4.48 -3.66 11.61
N VAL A 97 -4.08 -3.02 12.71
CA VAL A 97 -4.75 -3.20 14.01
C VAL A 97 -6.22 -2.79 13.91
N ASP A 98 -6.50 -1.65 13.28
CA ASP A 98 -7.88 -1.16 13.07
C ASP A 98 -8.66 -2.09 12.13
N PHE A 99 -8.05 -2.52 11.03
CA PHE A 99 -8.65 -3.47 10.08
C PHE A 99 -9.07 -4.78 10.76
N LEU A 100 -8.21 -5.33 11.64
CA LEU A 100 -8.51 -6.54 12.39
C LEU A 100 -9.61 -6.29 13.45
N ALA A 101 -9.57 -5.16 14.14
CA ALA A 101 -10.57 -4.79 15.15
C ALA A 101 -11.98 -4.62 14.55
N ASP A 102 -12.06 -4.11 13.31
CA ASP A 102 -13.31 -3.92 12.58
C ASP A 102 -13.85 -5.21 11.95
N GLY A 103 -13.15 -6.34 12.11
CA GLY A 103 -13.54 -7.62 11.50
C GLY A 103 -13.34 -7.63 9.98
N GLY A 104 -12.28 -6.96 9.50
CA GLY A 104 -11.89 -6.91 8.10
C GLY A 104 -11.84 -8.30 7.46
N GLY A 105 -12.39 -8.42 6.25
CA GLY A 105 -12.43 -9.69 5.53
C GLY A 105 -11.03 -10.13 5.13
N ALA A 106 -10.48 -11.16 5.79
CA ALA A 106 -9.19 -11.71 5.39
C ALA A 106 -9.27 -12.32 3.98
N PRO A 107 -8.26 -12.08 3.12
CA PRO A 107 -8.06 -12.81 1.87
C PRO A 107 -7.93 -14.32 2.11
N ASP A 108 -8.01 -15.09 1.03
CA ASP A 108 -7.79 -16.54 1.08
C ASP A 108 -6.43 -16.88 1.74
N ARG A 109 -6.43 -17.90 2.61
CA ARG A 109 -5.23 -18.26 3.37
C ARG A 109 -4.13 -18.79 2.47
N ASP A 110 -4.46 -19.64 1.50
CA ASP A 110 -3.45 -20.23 0.61
C ASP A 110 -2.84 -19.15 -0.28
N LEU A 111 -3.63 -18.15 -0.65
CA LEU A 111 -3.14 -16.94 -1.31
C LEU A 111 -2.16 -16.16 -0.40
N LEU A 112 -2.53 -15.89 0.84
CA LEU A 112 -1.68 -15.18 1.80
C LEU A 112 -0.35 -15.89 2.07
N VAL A 113 -0.38 -17.23 2.19
CA VAL A 113 0.84 -18.04 2.35
C VAL A 113 1.76 -17.85 1.15
N LYS A 114 1.24 -18.00 -0.08
CA LYS A 114 2.03 -17.82 -1.32
C LYS A 114 2.68 -16.45 -1.41
N LEU A 115 1.94 -15.39 -1.05
CA LEU A 115 2.44 -14.02 -1.04
C LEU A 115 3.43 -13.76 0.12
N SER A 116 3.51 -14.65 1.12
CA SER A 116 4.39 -14.50 2.28
C SER A 116 5.60 -15.44 2.26
N GLU A 117 5.72 -16.36 1.29
CA GLU A 117 6.69 -17.48 1.28
C GLU A 117 8.17 -17.12 1.55
N PRO A 118 8.77 -16.02 1.04
CA PRO A 118 10.14 -15.69 1.42
C PRO A 118 10.32 -15.27 2.89
N ALA A 119 9.24 -14.90 3.59
CA ALA A 119 9.24 -14.47 5.00
C ALA A 119 8.73 -15.54 5.98
N SER A 120 7.94 -16.52 5.50
CA SER A 120 7.32 -17.56 6.33
C SER A 120 8.13 -18.86 6.42
N ALA A 121 9.34 -18.91 5.83
CA ALA A 121 10.22 -20.07 5.84
C ALA A 121 10.79 -20.34 7.25
N GLY A 122 9.95 -20.87 8.14
CA GLY A 122 10.33 -21.19 9.52
C GLY A 122 9.17 -21.53 10.46
N GLU A 123 7.93 -21.15 10.13
CA GLU A 123 6.74 -21.50 10.92
C GLU A 123 5.98 -22.65 10.27
N ALA A 124 5.64 -23.66 11.08
CA ALA A 124 4.97 -24.87 10.60
C ALA A 124 3.52 -24.63 10.14
N ASP A 125 2.90 -23.52 10.56
CA ASP A 125 1.61 -23.05 10.06
C ASP A 125 1.33 -21.61 10.57
N PRO A 126 1.70 -20.54 9.84
CA PRO A 126 1.50 -19.17 10.31
C PRO A 126 0.00 -18.82 10.42
N SER A 127 -0.34 -18.01 11.42
CA SER A 127 -1.71 -17.48 11.55
C SER A 127 -2.03 -16.48 10.43
N ILE A 128 -3.32 -16.28 10.14
CA ILE A 128 -3.76 -15.28 9.15
C ILE A 128 -3.26 -13.89 9.54
N ASP A 129 -3.36 -13.50 10.81
CA ASP A 129 -2.88 -12.21 11.31
C ASP A 129 -1.38 -12.01 11.08
N ALA A 130 -0.58 -13.07 11.28
CA ALA A 130 0.86 -13.04 11.00
C ALA A 130 1.14 -12.86 9.50
N LEU A 131 0.41 -13.56 8.64
CA LEU A 131 0.52 -13.42 7.19
C LEU A 131 0.10 -12.02 6.71
N LEU A 132 -0.98 -11.46 7.26
CA LEU A 132 -1.43 -10.10 6.97
C LEU A 132 -0.39 -9.07 7.43
N PHE A 133 0.21 -9.26 8.60
CA PHE A 133 1.31 -8.41 9.07
C PHE A 133 2.51 -8.44 8.13
N VAL A 134 2.93 -9.63 7.70
CA VAL A 134 4.01 -9.80 6.73
C VAL A 134 3.69 -9.09 5.42
N LEU A 135 2.49 -9.28 4.89
CA LEU A 135 2.06 -8.67 3.64
C LEU A 135 1.99 -7.13 3.75
N ALA A 136 1.37 -6.59 4.81
CA ALA A 136 1.30 -5.15 5.04
C ALA A 136 2.70 -4.52 5.12
N ARG A 137 3.63 -5.19 5.81
CA ARG A 137 5.04 -4.78 5.90
C ARG A 137 5.74 -4.83 4.55
N GLN A 138 5.51 -5.87 3.74
CA GLN A 138 6.09 -5.96 2.40
C GLN A 138 5.58 -4.84 1.49
N VAL A 139 4.25 -4.67 1.40
CA VAL A 139 3.61 -3.63 0.58
C VAL A 139 4.11 -2.24 0.98
N SER A 140 4.04 -1.89 2.27
CA SER A 140 4.48 -0.57 2.76
C SER A 140 5.95 -0.29 2.48
N ARG A 141 6.84 -1.28 2.69
CA ARG A 141 8.27 -1.17 2.35
C ARG A 141 8.50 -0.92 0.87
N ALA A 142 7.85 -1.71 0.02
CA ALA A 142 8.02 -1.61 -1.42
C ALA A 142 7.53 -0.25 -1.94
N LEU A 143 6.37 0.19 -1.46
CA LEU A 143 5.81 1.51 -1.76
C LEU A 143 6.73 2.64 -1.29
N ALA A 144 7.19 2.62 -0.03
CA ALA A 144 8.12 3.62 0.52
C ALA A 144 9.42 3.71 -0.30
N ARG A 145 10.00 2.56 -0.68
CA ARG A 145 11.21 2.51 -1.52
C ARG A 145 10.95 3.06 -2.92
N ALA A 146 9.78 2.78 -3.50
CA ALA A 146 9.40 3.35 -4.79
C ALA A 146 9.27 4.88 -4.69
N MET A 147 8.60 5.40 -3.66
CA MET A 147 8.47 6.84 -3.41
C MET A 147 9.80 7.54 -3.17
N ALA A 148 10.75 6.90 -2.50
CA ALA A 148 12.09 7.44 -2.29
C ALA A 148 12.89 7.61 -3.59
N ARG A 149 12.55 6.86 -4.64
CA ARG A 149 13.18 6.94 -5.97
C ARG A 149 12.51 7.96 -6.88
N VAL A 150 11.30 8.41 -6.54
CA VAL A 150 10.62 9.48 -7.27
C VAL A 150 11.43 10.77 -7.10
N ALA A 151 11.74 11.43 -8.22
CA ALA A 151 12.54 12.65 -8.21
C ALA A 151 11.97 13.68 -7.20
N PRO A 152 12.83 14.42 -6.48
CA PRO A 152 12.36 15.55 -5.67
C PRO A 152 11.55 16.48 -6.57
N LEU A 153 10.51 17.09 -6.01
CA LEU A 153 9.79 18.14 -6.70
C LEU A 153 10.78 19.26 -6.99
N GLY A 154 11.27 19.31 -8.22
CA GLY A 154 12.22 20.31 -8.65
C GLY A 154 11.62 21.67 -8.35
N ARG A 155 12.37 22.54 -7.66
CA ARG A 155 12.07 23.96 -7.69
C ARG A 155 11.96 24.31 -9.17
N SER A 156 10.78 24.74 -9.61
CA SER A 156 10.63 25.33 -10.94
C SER A 156 11.80 26.27 -11.13
N ALA A 157 12.66 25.95 -12.09
CA ALA A 157 13.71 26.86 -12.50
C ALA A 157 12.98 28.14 -12.88
N THR A 158 13.09 29.16 -12.04
CA THR A 158 12.69 30.52 -12.35
C THR A 158 13.54 30.92 -13.55
N SER A 159 12.97 30.74 -14.73
CA SER A 159 13.54 31.27 -15.96
C SER A 159 13.43 32.79 -15.84
N ARG A 160 14.53 33.42 -15.41
CA ARG A 160 14.74 34.84 -15.63
C ARG A 160 14.89 35.03 -17.13
N ARG A 161 13.96 35.74 -17.74
CA ARG A 161 14.22 36.63 -18.87
C ARG A 161 13.47 37.92 -18.64
#